data_AF-A0A496PT26-F1
#
_entry.id   AF-A0A496PT26-F1
#
_cell.length_a   1.000
_cell.length_b   1.000
_cell.length_c   1.000
_cell.angle_alpha   90.00
_cell.angle_beta   90.00
_cell.angle_gamma   90.00
#
_symmetry.space_group_name_H-M   'P 1'
#
loop_
_entity.id
_entity.type
_entity.pdbx_description
1 polymer ?
#
loop_
_entity_poly.entity_id
_entity_poly.type
_entity_poly.pdbx_seq_one_letter_code
_entity_poly.pdbx_strand_id
1 'polypeptide(L)'
;MIPLDDAQTRELHKTRLIAVAMLIVAPVIYLAIAFFWLQTGEPIAAEADLAFYIMIIVAALSPLFLPIIEKTQRRNFQQQSNSTMSASQMFTITTLTKLAFVESSHIMGLVIFLVSGDLWRMLVFYAIGICWSFVHWPGEENFRRFLQKSEVT
;
A
#
# COMPACT_ATOMS: atom_id res chain seq x y z
N MET A 1 -27.90 -9.36 -0.99
CA MET A 1 -26.52 -9.10 -1.43
C MET A 1 -26.34 -9.76 -2.79
N ILE A 2 -25.80 -9.06 -3.80
CA ILE A 2 -25.60 -9.62 -5.15
C ILE A 2 -24.49 -10.68 -5.06
N PRO A 3 -24.71 -11.97 -5.32
CA PRO A 3 -23.65 -12.98 -5.25
C PRO A 3 -22.52 -12.64 -6.24
N LEU A 4 -21.26 -12.90 -5.84
CA LEU A 4 -20.12 -12.72 -6.73
C LEU A 4 -20.08 -13.87 -7.73
N ASP A 5 -19.78 -13.56 -8.99
CA ASP A 5 -19.51 -14.58 -10.00
C ASP A 5 -18.14 -15.26 -9.74
N ASP A 6 -17.93 -16.44 -10.33
CA ASP A 6 -16.69 -17.21 -10.21
C ASP A 6 -15.48 -16.41 -10.71
N ALA A 7 -15.64 -15.66 -11.80
CA ALA A 7 -14.59 -14.79 -12.34
C ALA A 7 -14.22 -13.67 -11.36
N GLN A 8 -15.21 -13.05 -10.73
CA GLN A 8 -15.01 -11.98 -9.75
C GLN A 8 -14.35 -12.50 -8.47
N THR A 9 -14.72 -13.70 -8.03
CA THR A 9 -14.13 -14.37 -6.86
C THR A 9 -12.66 -14.71 -7.09
N ARG A 10 -12.30 -15.18 -8.30
CA ARG A 10 -10.90 -15.44 -8.68
C ARG A 10 -10.06 -14.17 -8.67
N GLU A 11 -10.57 -13.07 -9.20
CA GLU A 11 -9.86 -11.77 -9.17
C GLU A 11 -9.67 -11.25 -7.74
N LEU A 12 -10.67 -11.40 -6.86
CA LEU A 12 -10.53 -11.03 -5.46
C LEU A 12 -9.45 -11.88 -4.75
N HIS A 13 -9.42 -13.20 -4.99
CA HIS A 13 -8.39 -14.06 -4.43
C HIS A 13 -6.99 -13.69 -4.94
N LYS A 14 -6.85 -13.43 -6.24
CA LYS A 14 -5.60 -12.93 -6.83
C LYS A 14 -5.15 -11.62 -6.17
N THR A 15 -6.07 -10.68 -6.00
CA THR A 15 -5.80 -9.40 -5.34
C THR A 15 -5.34 -9.58 -3.89
N ARG A 16 -5.98 -10.48 -3.14
CA ARG A 16 -5.57 -10.82 -1.76
C ARG A 16 -4.20 -11.48 -1.71
N LEU A 17 -3.89 -12.37 -2.65
CA LEU A 17 -2.57 -13.01 -2.74
C LEU A 17 -1.47 -11.97 -2.98
N ILE A 18 -1.70 -11.05 -3.91
CA ILE A 18 -0.79 -9.92 -4.17
C ILE A 18 -0.66 -9.04 -2.91
N ALA A 19 -1.77 -8.78 -2.22
CA ALA A 19 -1.75 -7.98 -1.00
C ALA A 19 -0.91 -8.62 0.10
N VAL A 20 -1.02 -9.95 0.28
CA VAL A 20 -0.16 -10.69 1.22
C VAL A 20 1.31 -10.58 0.81
N ALA A 21 1.63 -10.70 -0.48
CA ALA A 21 3.00 -10.54 -0.95
C ALA A 21 3.55 -9.13 -0.64
N MET A 22 2.79 -8.08 -0.93
CA MET A 22 3.21 -6.70 -0.69
C MET A 22 3.27 -6.31 0.80
N LEU A 23 2.33 -6.81 1.61
CA LEU A 23 2.21 -6.39 3.02
C LEU A 23 2.98 -7.26 4.01
N ILE A 24 3.39 -8.47 3.60
CA ILE A 24 4.14 -9.39 4.47
C ILE A 24 5.52 -9.66 3.89
N VAL A 25 5.60 -10.13 2.65
CA VAL A 25 6.88 -10.57 2.07
C VAL A 25 7.83 -9.39 1.87
N ALA A 26 7.36 -8.27 1.31
CA ALA A 26 8.21 -7.11 1.09
C ALA A 26 8.75 -6.49 2.41
N PRO A 27 7.94 -6.25 3.46
CA PRO A 27 8.45 -5.79 4.76
C PRO A 27 9.44 -6.76 5.40
N VAL A 28 9.23 -8.08 5.28
CA VAL A 28 10.19 -9.06 5.79
C VAL A 28 11.53 -8.96 5.05
N ILE A 29 11.52 -8.75 3.74
CA ILE A 29 12.74 -8.53 2.95
C ILE A 29 13.46 -7.27 3.42
N TYR A 30 12.75 -6.18 3.66
CA TYR A 30 13.35 -4.94 4.15
C TYR A 30 13.96 -5.09 5.55
N LEU A 31 13.33 -5.85 6.46
CA LEU A 31 13.92 -6.20 7.75
C LEU A 31 15.19 -7.05 7.58
N ALA A 32 15.19 -8.00 6.64
CA ALA A 32 16.38 -8.79 6.35
C ALA A 32 17.54 -7.90 5.85
N ILE A 33 17.25 -6.97 4.93
CA ILE A 33 18.23 -5.96 4.47
C ILE A 33 18.76 -5.14 5.64
N ALA A 34 17.88 -4.65 6.52
CA ALA A 34 18.27 -3.87 7.69
C ALA A 34 19.18 -4.68 8.64
N PHE A 35 18.85 -5.96 8.86
CA PHE A 35 19.65 -6.85 9.71
C PHE A 35 21.04 -7.13 9.15
N PHE A 36 21.15 -7.38 7.84
CA PHE A 36 22.45 -7.53 7.17
C PHE A 36 23.27 -6.24 7.24
N TRP A 37 22.63 -5.08 7.01
CA TRP A 37 23.30 -3.78 7.05
C TRP A 37 23.84 -3.45 8.45
N LEU A 38 23.12 -3.81 9.52
CA LEU A 38 23.56 -3.57 10.90
C LEU A 38 24.91 -4.25 11.22
N GLN A 39 25.28 -5.31 10.49
CA GLN A 39 26.53 -6.03 10.69
C GLN A 39 27.72 -5.46 9.90
N THR A 40 27.45 -4.73 8.81
CA THR A 40 28.50 -4.38 7.82
C THR A 40 28.54 -2.90 7.45
N GLY A 41 27.48 -2.15 7.75
CA GLY A 41 27.27 -0.79 7.28
C GLY A 41 27.57 0.25 8.35
N GLU A 42 28.33 1.26 7.96
CA GLU A 42 28.44 2.51 8.72
C GLU A 42 27.23 3.41 8.39
N PRO A 43 26.66 4.13 9.36
CA PRO A 43 25.56 5.07 9.11
C PRO A 43 26.00 6.21 8.19
N ILE A 44 25.12 6.61 7.27
CA ILE A 44 25.42 7.64 6.26
C ILE A 44 25.47 9.04 6.89
N ALA A 45 24.63 9.33 7.87
CA ALA A 45 24.61 10.61 8.57
C ALA A 45 24.21 10.45 10.04
N ALA A 46 25.07 10.92 10.95
CA ALA A 46 24.85 10.82 12.40
C ALA A 46 23.65 11.66 12.90
N GLU A 47 23.26 12.72 12.17
CA GLU A 47 22.14 13.59 12.54
C GLU A 47 21.05 13.58 11.44
N ALA A 48 20.07 12.68 11.59
CA ALA A 48 18.96 12.50 10.66
C ALA A 48 17.59 12.80 11.27
N ASP A 49 17.55 13.54 12.38
CA ASP A 49 16.34 13.78 13.16
C ASP A 49 15.27 14.53 12.37
N LEU A 50 15.67 15.61 11.68
CA LEU A 50 14.74 16.38 10.86
C LEU A 50 14.15 15.52 9.73
N ALA A 51 14.97 14.72 9.06
CA ALA A 51 14.53 13.82 7.99
C ALA A 51 13.55 12.76 8.54
N PHE A 52 13.83 12.20 9.71
CA PHE A 52 12.93 11.26 10.39
C PHE A 52 11.55 11.86 10.65
N TYR A 53 11.47 13.06 11.24
CA TYR A 53 10.19 13.70 11.53
C TYR A 53 9.41 14.04 10.26
N ILE A 54 10.07 14.58 9.23
CA ILE A 54 9.45 14.86 7.93
C ILE A 54 8.89 13.57 7.33
N MET A 55 9.68 12.49 7.33
CA MET A 55 9.28 11.22 6.74
C MET A 55 8.13 10.56 7.50
N ILE A 56 8.08 10.66 8.84
CA ILE A 56 6.92 10.19 9.62
C ILE A 56 5.66 10.94 9.20
N ILE A 57 5.72 12.27 9.10
CA ILE A 57 4.56 13.08 8.72
C ILE A 57 4.08 12.66 7.33
N VAL A 58 5.01 12.49 6.38
CA VAL A 58 4.68 12.04 5.03
C VAL A 58 4.08 10.63 5.05
N ALA A 59 4.67 9.67 5.76
CA ALA A 59 4.16 8.31 5.84
C ALA A 59 2.78 8.24 6.49
N ALA A 60 2.54 9.04 7.54
CA ALA A 60 1.26 9.10 8.23
C ALA A 60 0.16 9.76 7.40
N LEU A 61 0.50 10.80 6.61
CA LEU A 61 -0.49 11.56 5.84
C LEU A 61 -0.66 11.07 4.40
N SER A 62 0.30 10.33 3.84
CA SER A 62 0.25 9.90 2.43
C SER A 62 -1.03 9.12 2.08
N PRO A 63 -1.62 8.28 2.95
CA PRO A 63 -2.83 7.54 2.61
C PRO A 63 -4.08 8.43 2.53
N LEU A 64 -4.02 9.68 3.05
CA LEU A 64 -5.10 10.66 2.92
C LEU A 64 -5.32 11.10 1.46
N PHE A 65 -4.35 10.90 0.58
CA PHE A 65 -4.49 11.18 -0.85
C PHE A 65 -5.18 10.05 -1.63
N LEU A 66 -5.32 8.85 -1.04
CA LEU A 66 -5.92 7.70 -1.72
C LEU A 66 -7.37 7.91 -2.18
N PRO A 67 -8.27 8.58 -1.41
CA PRO A 67 -9.62 8.88 -1.89
C PRO A 67 -9.62 9.77 -3.15
N ILE A 68 -8.66 10.68 -3.27
CA ILE A 68 -8.50 11.56 -4.43
C ILE A 68 -8.05 10.74 -5.65
N ILE A 69 -7.08 9.84 -5.45
CA ILE A 69 -6.59 8.94 -6.49
C ILE A 69 -7.71 8.02 -6.97
N GLU A 70 -8.44 7.38 -6.04
CA GLU A 70 -9.57 6.50 -6.38
C GLU A 70 -10.66 7.26 -7.16
N LYS A 71 -11.00 8.48 -6.74
CA LYS A 71 -11.98 9.32 -7.44
C LYS A 71 -11.52 9.66 -8.86
N THR A 72 -10.25 10.00 -9.03
CA THR A 72 -9.66 10.33 -10.33
C THR A 72 -9.61 9.11 -11.24
N GLN A 73 -9.12 7.97 -10.73
CA GLN A 73 -9.07 6.70 -11.43
C GLN A 73 -10.47 6.28 -11.90
N ARG A 74 -11.49 6.34 -11.02
CA ARG A 74 -12.88 5.99 -11.39
C ARG A 74 -13.45 6.93 -12.45
N ARG A 75 -13.23 8.24 -12.32
CA ARG A 75 -13.70 9.22 -13.31
C ARG A 75 -13.09 8.95 -14.69
N ASN A 76 -11.79 8.65 -14.75
CA ASN A 76 -11.11 8.34 -16.00
C ASN A 76 -11.65 7.05 -16.63
N PHE A 77 -11.90 6.03 -15.82
CA PHE A 77 -12.52 4.77 -16.27
C PHE A 77 -13.90 5.02 -16.88
N GLN A 78 -14.74 5.82 -16.23
CA GLN A 78 -16.08 6.16 -16.74
C GLN A 78 -16.06 6.98 -18.04
N GLN A 79 -15.06 7.84 -18.21
CA GLN A 79 -14.92 8.66 -19.41
C GLN A 79 -14.41 7.86 -20.62
N GLN A 80 -13.78 6.72 -20.40
CA GLN A 80 -13.29 5.83 -21.45
C GLN A 80 -14.37 4.80 -21.83
N SER A 81 -15.32 5.22 -22.69
CA SER A 81 -16.40 4.38 -23.22
C SER A 81 -15.92 3.10 -23.94
N ASN A 82 -14.67 3.07 -24.42
CA ASN A 82 -14.04 1.91 -25.08
C ASN A 82 -13.03 1.16 -24.20
N SER A 83 -13.10 1.34 -22.87
CA SER A 83 -12.26 0.60 -21.94
C SER A 83 -12.52 -0.90 -22.05
N THR A 84 -11.52 -1.67 -22.50
CA THR A 84 -11.51 -3.14 -22.46
C THR A 84 -11.34 -3.70 -21.04
N MET A 85 -11.12 -2.82 -20.06
CA MET A 85 -10.85 -3.20 -18.68
C MET A 85 -12.15 -3.41 -17.90
N SER A 86 -12.25 -4.53 -17.17
CA SER A 86 -13.41 -4.82 -16.33
C SER A 86 -13.39 -4.04 -15.01
N ALA A 87 -14.54 -3.87 -14.37
CA ALA A 87 -14.63 -3.24 -13.04
C ALA A 87 -13.82 -4.01 -11.97
N SER A 88 -13.69 -5.34 -12.09
CA SER A 88 -12.86 -6.15 -11.20
C SER A 88 -11.36 -5.89 -11.38
N GLN A 89 -10.90 -5.70 -12.62
CA GLN A 89 -9.52 -5.29 -12.91
C GLN A 89 -9.24 -3.89 -12.38
N MET A 90 -10.21 -2.97 -12.53
CA MET A 90 -10.10 -1.62 -11.97
C MET A 90 -9.94 -1.64 -10.44
N PHE A 91 -10.75 -2.44 -9.74
CA PHE A 91 -10.61 -2.63 -8.30
C PHE A 91 -9.22 -3.15 -7.92
N THR A 92 -8.71 -4.10 -8.69
CA THR A 92 -7.38 -4.68 -8.47
C THR A 92 -6.30 -3.59 -8.57
N ILE A 93 -6.33 -2.77 -9.62
CA ILE A 93 -5.39 -1.65 -9.82
C ILE A 93 -5.51 -0.62 -8.70
N THR A 94 -6.72 -0.22 -8.32
CA THR A 94 -6.94 0.71 -7.22
C THR A 94 -6.43 0.15 -5.89
N THR A 95 -6.63 -1.15 -5.65
CA THR A 95 -6.12 -1.82 -4.44
C THR A 95 -4.60 -1.88 -4.46
N LEU A 96 -3.98 -2.32 -5.54
CA LEU A 96 -2.53 -2.29 -5.75
C LEU A 96 -1.94 -0.91 -5.47
N THR A 97 -2.60 0.14 -5.97
CA THR A 97 -2.19 1.53 -5.71
C THR A 97 -2.22 1.83 -4.21
N LYS A 98 -3.33 1.50 -3.52
CA LYS A 98 -3.44 1.71 -2.06
C LYS A 98 -2.35 0.96 -1.29
N LEU A 99 -2.07 -0.28 -1.67
CA LEU A 99 -1.05 -1.11 -1.03
C LEU A 99 0.36 -0.60 -1.30
N ALA A 100 0.64 -0.03 -2.48
CA ALA A 100 1.92 0.62 -2.77
C ALA A 100 2.17 1.84 -1.86
N PHE A 101 1.13 2.60 -1.52
CA PHE A 101 1.26 3.68 -0.52
C PHE A 101 1.59 3.13 0.87
N VAL A 102 0.98 2.00 1.27
CA VAL A 102 1.34 1.31 2.51
C VAL A 102 2.80 0.83 2.48
N GLU A 103 3.20 0.16 1.40
CA GLU A 103 4.57 -0.31 1.18
C GLU A 103 5.60 0.83 1.23
N SER A 104 5.26 1.99 0.66
CA SER A 104 6.12 3.17 0.70
C SER A 104 6.47 3.59 2.13
N SER A 105 5.57 3.39 3.11
CA SER A 105 5.86 3.68 4.52
C SER A 105 6.99 2.79 5.03
N HIS A 106 6.98 1.51 4.69
CA HIS A 106 8.05 0.58 5.06
C HIS A 106 9.38 0.93 4.39
N ILE A 107 9.35 1.32 3.11
CA ILE A 107 10.54 1.79 2.39
C ILE A 107 11.11 3.06 3.05
N MET A 108 10.26 4.02 3.40
CA MET A 108 10.68 5.23 4.13
C MET A 108 11.38 4.88 5.45
N GLY A 109 10.85 3.89 6.19
CA GLY A 109 11.49 3.38 7.40
C GLY A 109 12.86 2.78 7.15
N LEU A 110 13.01 1.96 6.12
CA LEU A 110 14.30 1.40 5.72
C LEU A 110 15.30 2.51 5.35
N VAL A 111 14.87 3.51 4.58
CA VAL A 111 15.72 4.66 4.20
C VAL A 111 16.20 5.40 5.45
N ILE A 112 15.31 5.69 6.41
CA ILE A 112 15.71 6.34 7.66
C ILE A 112 16.71 5.48 8.44
N PHE A 113 16.51 4.17 8.51
CA PHE A 113 17.45 3.27 9.16
C PHE A 113 18.82 3.30 8.49
N LEU A 114 18.89 3.23 7.16
CA LEU A 114 20.16 3.29 6.43
C LEU A 114 20.92 4.60 6.68
N VAL A 115 20.19 5.71 6.84
CA VAL A 115 20.80 7.02 7.11
C VAL A 115 21.26 7.13 8.57
N SER A 116 20.38 6.81 9.52
CA SER A 116 20.59 7.06 10.95
C SER A 116 21.28 5.93 11.72
N GLY A 117 21.26 4.71 11.19
CA GLY A 117 21.66 3.49 11.92
C GLY A 117 20.68 3.05 13.02
N ASP A 118 19.58 3.77 13.22
CA ASP A 118 18.65 3.53 14.33
C ASP A 118 17.47 2.66 13.90
N LEU A 119 17.48 1.39 14.33
CA LEU A 119 16.43 0.41 14.03
C LEU A 119 15.08 0.83 14.63
N TRP A 120 15.07 1.54 15.76
CA TRP A 120 13.83 1.95 16.39
C TRP A 120 13.02 2.90 15.50
N ARG A 121 13.72 3.81 14.81
CA ARG A 121 13.09 4.72 13.85
C ARG A 121 12.39 3.97 12.73
N MET A 122 13.01 2.93 12.19
CA MET A 122 12.38 2.08 11.16
C MET A 122 11.13 1.36 11.67
N LEU A 123 11.15 0.84 12.89
CA LEU A 123 9.99 0.14 13.47
C LEU A 123 8.75 1.04 13.62
N VAL A 124 8.93 2.34 13.85
CA VAL A 124 7.82 3.30 13.85
C VAL A 124 7.08 3.31 12.50
N PHE A 125 7.81 3.31 11.38
CA PHE A 125 7.19 3.23 10.06
C PHE A 125 6.48 1.90 9.80
N TYR A 126 6.96 0.81 10.41
CA TYR A 126 6.28 -0.48 10.32
C TYR A 126 4.94 -0.46 11.04
N ALA A 127 4.88 0.16 12.22
CA ALA A 127 3.60 0.33 12.92
C ALA A 127 2.63 1.16 12.07
N ILE A 128 3.09 2.25 11.44
CA ILE A 128 2.28 3.07 10.53
C ILE A 128 1.78 2.21 9.34
N GLY A 129 2.67 1.48 8.68
CA GLY A 129 2.31 0.61 7.55
C GLY A 129 1.32 -0.50 7.94
N ILE A 130 1.49 -1.13 9.10
CA ILE A 130 0.56 -2.13 9.63
C ILE A 130 -0.82 -1.52 9.87
N CYS A 131 -0.90 -0.35 10.51
CA CYS A 131 -2.16 0.36 10.70
C CYS A 131 -2.88 0.59 9.36
N TRP A 132 -2.18 1.07 8.34
CA TRP A 132 -2.77 1.31 7.01
C TRP A 132 -3.09 0.03 6.25
N SER A 133 -2.35 -1.06 6.49
CA SER A 133 -2.64 -2.38 5.93
C SER A 133 -4.02 -2.88 6.33
N PHE A 134 -4.40 -2.70 7.60
CA PHE A 134 -5.74 -3.05 8.09
C PHE A 134 -6.83 -2.18 7.45
N VAL A 135 -6.57 -0.87 7.32
CA VAL A 135 -7.53 0.08 6.74
C VAL A 135 -7.77 -0.22 5.25
N HIS A 136 -6.73 -0.60 4.51
CA HIS A 136 -6.79 -0.79 3.06
C HIS A 136 -6.87 -2.25 2.62
N TRP A 137 -7.17 -3.16 3.54
CA TRP A 137 -7.27 -4.58 3.23
C TRP A 137 -8.34 -4.85 2.14
N PRO A 138 -8.05 -5.68 1.12
CA PRO A 138 -9.02 -6.09 0.09
C PRO A 138 -10.03 -7.09 0.63
N GLY A 139 -10.91 -6.61 1.50
CA GLY A 139 -12.09 -7.31 1.98
C GLY A 139 -13.14 -7.49 0.89
N GLU A 140 -13.94 -8.54 1.03
CA GLU A 140 -15.03 -8.83 0.09
C GLU A 140 -16.09 -7.72 0.08
N GLU A 141 -16.37 -7.13 1.24
CA GLU A 141 -17.28 -6.00 1.36
C GLU A 141 -16.79 -4.78 0.57
N ASN A 142 -15.49 -4.46 0.64
CA ASN A 142 -14.88 -3.36 -0.12
C ASN A 142 -14.99 -3.61 -1.62
N PHE A 143 -14.79 -4.85 -2.05
CA PHE A 143 -14.94 -5.25 -3.45
C PHE A 143 -16.37 -5.11 -3.95
N ARG A 144 -17.36 -5.62 -3.19
CA ARG A 144 -18.78 -5.50 -3.51
C ARG A 144 -19.23 -4.03 -3.56
N ARG A 145 -18.82 -3.21 -2.58
CA ARG A 145 -19.09 -1.77 -2.56
C ARG A 145 -18.49 -1.04 -3.75
N PHE A 146 -17.32 -1.49 -4.25
CA PHE A 146 -16.71 -0.92 -5.44
C PHE A 146 -17.52 -1.26 -6.70
N LEU A 147 -17.87 -2.54 -6.89
CA LEU A 147 -18.67 -2.99 -8.04
C LEU A 147 -20.02 -2.28 -8.12
N GLN A 148 -20.74 -2.17 -7.00
CA GLN A 148 -22.00 -1.44 -6.93
C GLN A 148 -21.87 0.02 -7.33
N LYS A 149 -20.78 0.69 -6.93
CA LYS A 149 -20.53 2.09 -7.31
C LYS A 149 -20.15 2.25 -8.78
N SER A 150 -19.65 1.20 -9.43
CA SER A 150 -19.31 1.21 -10.85
C SER A 150 -20.45 0.78 -11.78
N GLU A 151 -21.43 0.02 -11.30
CA GLU A 151 -22.57 -0.48 -12.11
C GLU A 151 -23.81 0.44 -12.09
N VAL A 152 -23.99 1.28 -11.06
CA VAL A 152 -25.20 2.11 -10.86
C VAL A 152 -25.11 3.49 -11.55
N THR A 153 -24.24 3.66 -12.56
CA THR A 153 -24.12 4.93 -13.32
C THR A 153 -23.68 4.65 -14.75
#